data_AF-A0A9W6BK73-F1
#
_entry.id   AF-A0A9W6BK73-F1
#
_cell.length_a   1.000
_cell.length_b   1.000
_cell.length_c   1.000
_cell.angle_alpha   90.00
_cell.angle_beta   90.00
_cell.angle_gamma   90.00
#
_symmetry.space_group_name_H-M   'P 1'
#
loop_
_entity.id
_entity.type
_entity.pdbx_description
1 polymer ?
#
loop_
_entity_poly.entity_id
_entity_poly.type
_entity_poly.pdbx_seq_one_letter_code
_entity_poly.pdbx_strand_id
1 'polypeptide(L)'
;MVEDALYQLNGTGRLGKVQAWTNPTYDTTASQPGAAGDTAITVRPPAELDLIDEMFPDGRSMLRRMSYQFWGVLVLTVAHILVIAYTDPIFLKSPQTQVIVYSGQGGLLLAIIGGFFVLTSQTLYIRLGGYDLYLREFGALYAMFLLEALLYLAMKIYATVLLYRRMSYLALWDAPGYTPLWVTQRVVLVLFWAAAIYSALAVFNVRYFDPDLPFGQPQKARARRQGLRQAAGNGNG
;
A
#
# COMPACT_ATOMS: atom_id res chain seq x y z
N MET A 1 3.51 29.38 -9.53
CA MET A 1 3.14 29.84 -8.17
C MET A 1 2.40 28.69 -7.52
N VAL A 2 2.76 28.37 -6.27
CA VAL A 2 2.27 27.21 -5.53
C VAL A 2 0.94 27.58 -4.90
N GLU A 3 -0.13 26.85 -5.20
CA GLU A 3 -1.44 26.97 -4.58
C GLU A 3 -1.42 26.30 -3.20
N ASP A 4 -1.19 27.08 -2.15
CA ASP A 4 -1.36 26.63 -0.76
C ASP A 4 -2.84 26.81 -0.36
N ALA A 5 -3.65 25.75 -0.53
CA ALA A 5 -5.00 25.71 0.03
C ALA A 5 -4.93 25.47 1.55
N LEU A 6 -5.20 26.51 2.34
CA LEU A 6 -5.34 26.43 3.80
C LEU A 6 -6.72 25.89 4.17
N TYR A 7 -6.76 24.78 4.91
CA TYR A 7 -7.97 24.21 5.49
C TYR A 7 -7.99 24.45 7.00
N GLN A 8 -9.14 24.90 7.54
CA GLN A 8 -9.34 25.07 8.98
C GLN A 8 -10.44 24.13 9.46
N LEU A 9 -10.14 23.35 10.50
CA LEU A 9 -11.12 22.53 11.21
C LEU A 9 -12.05 23.46 11.98
N ASN A 10 -13.33 23.48 11.62
CA ASN A 10 -14.32 24.17 12.42
C ASN A 10 -14.69 23.32 13.64
N GLY A 11 -15.09 23.97 14.74
CA GLY A 11 -15.34 23.38 16.07
C GLY A 11 -16.43 22.29 16.16
N THR A 12 -16.92 21.79 15.03
CA THR A 12 -17.86 20.65 14.90
C THR A 12 -17.22 19.42 14.25
N GLY A 13 -15.91 19.44 13.94
CA GLY A 13 -15.19 18.31 13.36
C GLY A 13 -15.41 18.10 11.86
N ARG A 14 -15.97 19.09 11.15
CA ARG A 14 -16.06 19.12 9.68
C ARG A 14 -15.00 20.05 9.10
N LEU A 15 -14.33 19.62 8.03
CA LEU A 15 -13.43 20.45 7.22
C LEU A 15 -14.27 21.45 6.42
N GLY A 16 -14.16 22.73 6.76
CA GLY A 16 -14.73 23.82 5.97
C GLY A 16 -13.63 24.40 5.07
N LYS A 17 -13.89 24.50 3.77
CA LYS A 17 -13.04 25.25 2.84
C LYS A 17 -13.13 26.73 3.27
N VAL A 18 -12.05 27.28 3.83
CA VAL A 18 -11.99 28.73 4.03
C VAL A 18 -11.98 29.33 2.63
N GLN A 19 -13.00 30.11 2.32
CA GLN A 19 -13.16 30.77 1.03
C GLN A 19 -12.04 31.81 0.88
N ALA A 20 -10.86 31.35 0.48
CA ALA A 20 -9.77 32.23 0.13
C ALA A 20 -9.99 32.73 -1.29
N TRP A 21 -10.30 34.03 -1.34
CA TRP A 21 -10.15 34.97 -2.44
C TRP A 21 -11.46 35.44 -3.11
N THR A 22 -12.01 36.53 -2.56
CA THR A 22 -12.66 37.55 -3.37
C THR A 22 -11.67 38.00 -4.44
N ASN A 23 -12.05 37.80 -5.71
CA ASN A 23 -11.34 38.31 -6.87
C ASN A 23 -10.92 39.77 -6.61
N PRO A 24 -9.66 40.20 -6.88
CA PRO A 24 -9.34 41.61 -6.85
C PRO A 24 -10.20 42.30 -7.91
N THR A 25 -11.10 43.16 -7.48
CA THR A 25 -11.75 44.13 -8.37
C THR A 25 -10.65 45.03 -8.90
N TYR A 26 -10.27 44.81 -10.17
CA TYR A 26 -9.50 45.80 -10.89
C TYR A 26 -10.40 47.01 -11.10
N ASP A 27 -10.07 48.10 -10.40
CA ASP A 27 -10.73 49.38 -10.56
C ASP A 27 -10.29 49.97 -11.91
N THR A 28 -10.94 49.53 -13.00
CA THR A 28 -10.80 50.18 -14.29
C THR A 28 -11.56 51.49 -14.23
N THR A 29 -10.84 52.55 -13.86
CA THR A 29 -11.33 53.90 -14.03
C THR A 29 -11.42 54.23 -15.53
N ALA A 30 -12.60 54.78 -15.87
CA ALA A 30 -12.91 55.60 -17.05
C ALA A 30 -13.49 54.93 -18.33
N SER A 31 -14.77 55.29 -18.57
CA SER A 31 -15.37 55.68 -19.87
C SER A 31 -16.11 54.63 -20.72
N GLN A 32 -17.43 54.48 -20.49
CA GLN A 32 -18.52 54.93 -21.39
C GLN A 32 -19.81 54.11 -21.18
N PRO A 33 -21.00 54.74 -21.26
CA PRO A 33 -22.29 54.05 -21.17
C PRO A 33 -22.73 53.59 -22.56
N GLY A 34 -22.79 52.27 -22.79
CA GLY A 34 -23.24 51.71 -24.06
C GLY A 34 -23.79 50.31 -23.86
N ALA A 35 -25.06 50.13 -24.19
CA ALA A 35 -25.78 48.87 -24.11
C ALA A 35 -25.16 47.82 -25.04
N ALA A 36 -24.73 46.69 -24.48
CA ALA A 36 -24.68 45.39 -25.14
C ALA A 36 -24.66 44.32 -24.04
N GLY A 37 -25.57 43.36 -24.14
CA GLY A 37 -25.71 42.30 -23.15
C GLY A 37 -24.49 41.40 -23.11
N ASP A 38 -23.60 41.64 -22.15
CA ASP A 38 -22.63 40.64 -21.71
C ASP A 38 -23.39 39.63 -20.85
N THR A 39 -23.96 38.63 -21.52
CA THR A 39 -24.31 37.38 -20.87
C THR A 39 -23.01 36.82 -20.29
N ALA A 40 -22.79 37.06 -19.01
CA ALA A 40 -21.80 36.33 -18.23
C ALA A 40 -22.12 34.85 -18.41
N ILE A 41 -21.37 34.18 -19.29
CA ILE A 41 -21.41 32.73 -19.42
C ILE A 41 -20.84 32.22 -18.11
N THR A 42 -21.74 31.99 -17.16
CA THR A 42 -21.46 31.26 -15.94
C THR A 42 -21.30 29.81 -16.38
N VAL A 43 -20.08 29.47 -16.79
CA VAL A 43 -19.63 28.09 -16.87
C VAL A 43 -19.70 27.57 -15.44
N ARG A 44 -20.86 27.04 -15.05
CA ARG A 44 -20.93 26.17 -13.88
C ARG A 44 -20.02 25.00 -14.22
N PRO A 45 -18.92 24.76 -13.47
CA PRO A 45 -18.16 23.55 -13.68
C PRO A 45 -19.19 22.40 -13.61
N PRO A 46 -19.22 21.51 -14.63
CA PRO A 46 -20.10 20.34 -14.59
C PRO A 46 -19.77 19.67 -13.27
N ALA A 47 -20.79 19.51 -12.43
CA ALA A 47 -20.71 19.07 -11.04
C ALA A 47 -19.36 18.41 -10.79
N GLU A 48 -18.44 19.14 -10.15
CA GLU A 48 -17.24 18.53 -9.60
C GLU A 48 -17.79 17.37 -8.80
N LEU A 49 -17.76 16.16 -9.39
CA LEU A 49 -17.79 14.93 -8.65
C LEU A 49 -16.71 15.16 -7.62
N ASP A 50 -17.14 15.40 -6.38
CA ASP A 50 -16.29 15.80 -5.28
C ASP A 50 -15.09 14.86 -5.31
N LEU A 51 -14.00 15.30 -5.94
CA LEU A 51 -12.76 14.53 -6.03
C LEU A 51 -12.29 14.20 -4.61
N ILE A 52 -12.71 15.03 -3.66
CA ILE A 52 -12.60 14.85 -2.23
C ILE A 52 -13.46 13.67 -1.74
N ASP A 53 -14.75 13.55 -2.08
CA ASP A 53 -15.59 12.41 -1.66
C ASP A 53 -15.15 11.09 -2.32
N GLU A 54 -14.57 11.14 -3.52
CA GLU A 54 -13.97 9.98 -4.19
C GLU A 54 -12.61 9.59 -3.57
N MET A 55 -11.79 10.59 -3.22
CA MET A 55 -10.50 10.40 -2.53
C MET A 55 -10.65 10.06 -1.04
N PHE A 56 -11.77 10.41 -0.40
CA PHE A 56 -12.04 10.24 1.03
C PHE A 56 -13.45 9.66 1.26
N PRO A 57 -13.68 8.37 0.92
CA PRO A 57 -14.96 7.72 1.14
C PRO A 57 -15.31 7.71 2.64
N ASP A 58 -16.62 7.69 2.94
CA ASP A 58 -17.15 7.60 4.30
C ASP A 58 -16.42 6.50 5.10
N GLY A 59 -15.83 6.86 6.24
CA GLY A 59 -14.91 6.01 6.99
C GLY A 59 -15.50 4.66 7.39
N ARG A 60 -16.82 4.60 7.61
CA ARG A 60 -17.55 3.34 7.86
C ARG A 60 -17.54 2.40 6.65
N SER A 61 -17.72 2.95 5.46
CA SER A 61 -17.72 2.18 4.20
C SER A 61 -16.32 1.65 3.89
N MET A 62 -15.29 2.47 4.16
CA MET A 62 -13.89 2.12 3.97
C MET A 62 -13.43 1.03 4.93
N LEU A 63 -13.74 1.16 6.23
CA LEU A 63 -13.44 0.12 7.23
C LEU A 63 -14.11 -1.20 6.90
N ARG A 64 -15.37 -1.17 6.42
CA ARG A 64 -16.07 -2.38 5.99
C ARG A 64 -15.37 -3.07 4.81
N ARG A 65 -14.96 -2.30 3.79
CA ARG A 65 -14.22 -2.84 2.63
C ARG A 65 -12.87 -3.43 3.05
N MET A 66 -12.12 -2.72 3.88
CA MET A 66 -10.86 -3.19 4.42
C MET A 66 -11.01 -4.45 5.25
N SER A 67 -12.09 -4.58 6.03
CA SER A 67 -12.39 -5.80 6.79
C SER A 67 -12.57 -7.00 5.86
N TYR A 68 -13.33 -6.87 4.77
CA TYR A 68 -13.47 -7.96 3.79
C TYR A 68 -12.15 -8.31 3.11
N GLN A 69 -11.34 -7.30 2.76
CA GLN A 69 -10.03 -7.51 2.14
C GLN A 69 -9.05 -8.19 3.12
N PHE A 70 -9.08 -7.81 4.39
CA PHE A 70 -8.31 -8.45 5.46
C PHE A 70 -8.67 -9.94 5.58
N TRP A 71 -9.96 -10.26 5.65
CA TRP A 71 -10.41 -11.64 5.67
C TRP A 71 -10.00 -12.39 4.40
N GLY A 72 -10.02 -11.74 3.23
CA GLY A 72 -9.49 -12.29 1.99
C GLY A 72 -8.01 -12.68 2.09
N VAL A 73 -7.15 -11.80 2.60
CA VAL A 73 -5.72 -12.08 2.81
C VAL A 73 -5.52 -13.22 3.81
N LEU A 74 -6.31 -13.26 4.89
CA LEU A 74 -6.23 -14.32 5.90
C LEU A 74 -6.63 -15.68 5.30
N VAL A 75 -7.73 -15.73 4.56
CA VAL A 75 -8.19 -16.96 3.88
C VAL A 75 -7.14 -17.44 2.88
N LEU A 76 -6.55 -16.54 2.09
CA LEU A 76 -5.47 -16.89 1.16
C LEU A 76 -4.23 -17.45 1.89
N THR A 77 -3.87 -16.84 3.02
CA THR A 77 -2.73 -17.29 3.84
C THR A 77 -2.99 -18.68 4.42
N VAL A 78 -4.18 -18.91 5.00
CA VAL A 78 -4.58 -20.22 5.52
C VAL A 78 -4.66 -21.27 4.40
N ALA A 79 -5.23 -20.93 3.26
CA ALA A 79 -5.27 -21.82 2.10
C ALA A 79 -3.86 -22.21 1.63
N HIS A 80 -2.93 -21.26 1.59
CA HIS A 80 -1.53 -21.52 1.26
C HIS A 80 -0.86 -22.45 2.29
N ILE A 81 -1.10 -22.27 3.59
CA ILE A 81 -0.60 -23.16 4.65
C ILE A 81 -1.13 -24.59 4.44
N LEU A 82 -2.44 -24.73 4.22
CA LEU A 82 -3.07 -26.04 4.03
C LEU A 82 -2.55 -26.75 2.77
N VAL A 83 -2.44 -26.03 1.66
CA VAL A 83 -1.89 -26.58 0.42
C VAL A 83 -0.46 -27.03 0.65
N ILE A 84 0.40 -26.22 1.26
CA ILE A 84 1.79 -26.58 1.53
C ILE A 84 1.88 -27.80 2.45
N ALA A 85 1.08 -27.86 3.51
CA ALA A 85 1.07 -28.98 4.45
C ALA A 85 0.61 -30.29 3.79
N TYR A 86 -0.38 -30.22 2.88
CA TYR A 86 -0.90 -31.41 2.18
C TYR A 86 -0.02 -31.87 1.02
N THR A 87 0.71 -30.95 0.39
CA THR A 87 1.45 -31.22 -0.86
C THR A 87 2.97 -31.21 -0.70
N ASP A 88 3.46 -31.30 0.53
CA ASP A 88 4.89 -31.52 0.82
C ASP A 88 5.36 -32.84 0.14
N PRO A 89 6.62 -32.92 -0.33
CA PRO A 89 7.04 -33.79 -1.44
C PRO A 89 7.06 -35.30 -1.14
N ILE A 90 6.49 -35.74 -0.02
CA ILE A 90 6.45 -37.15 0.37
C ILE A 90 5.46 -37.97 -0.50
N PHE A 91 4.48 -37.34 -1.16
CA PHE A 91 3.31 -38.07 -1.69
C PHE A 91 3.06 -38.04 -3.21
N LEU A 92 3.80 -37.27 -4.01
CA LEU A 92 3.48 -37.08 -5.43
C LEU A 92 4.50 -37.72 -6.38
N LYS A 93 4.15 -38.88 -6.95
CA LYS A 93 5.03 -39.66 -7.85
C LYS A 93 5.07 -39.14 -9.30
N SER A 94 4.04 -38.41 -9.74
CA SER A 94 3.90 -37.93 -11.12
C SER A 94 4.51 -36.53 -11.33
N PRO A 95 5.41 -36.35 -12.32
CA PRO A 95 5.99 -35.04 -12.65
C PRO A 95 4.94 -33.97 -13.03
N GLN A 96 3.88 -34.37 -13.73
CA GLN A 96 2.81 -33.43 -14.13
C GLN A 96 2.06 -32.90 -12.90
N THR A 97 1.74 -33.78 -11.94
CA THR A 97 1.08 -33.38 -10.70
C THR A 97 1.95 -32.45 -9.88
N GLN A 98 3.27 -32.64 -9.88
CA GLN A 98 4.20 -31.74 -9.19
C GLN A 98 4.21 -30.34 -9.82
N VAL A 99 4.27 -30.23 -11.14
CA VAL A 99 4.22 -28.92 -11.80
C VAL A 99 2.92 -28.19 -11.45
N ILE A 100 1.77 -28.86 -11.52
CA ILE A 100 0.47 -28.27 -11.17
C ILE A 100 0.45 -27.79 -9.72
N VAL A 101 0.91 -28.64 -8.79
CA VAL A 101 0.96 -28.31 -7.37
C VAL A 101 1.92 -27.15 -7.10
N TYR A 102 3.11 -27.15 -7.71
CA TYR A 102 4.09 -26.09 -7.54
C TYR A 102 3.62 -24.77 -8.15
N SER A 103 2.92 -24.80 -9.28
CA SER A 103 2.27 -23.64 -9.86
C SER A 103 1.13 -23.13 -8.96
N GLY A 104 0.35 -24.02 -8.35
CA GLY A 104 -0.71 -23.66 -7.40
C GLY A 104 -0.16 -22.99 -6.14
N GLN A 105 0.92 -23.54 -5.55
CA GLN A 105 1.63 -22.94 -4.42
C GLN A 105 2.15 -21.54 -4.77
N GLY A 106 2.88 -21.41 -5.89
CA GLY A 106 3.39 -20.11 -6.34
C GLY A 106 2.29 -19.10 -6.67
N GLY A 107 1.18 -19.56 -7.26
CA GLY A 107 0.01 -18.74 -7.54
C GLY A 107 -0.66 -18.23 -6.27
N LEU A 108 -0.80 -19.07 -5.24
CA LEU A 108 -1.31 -18.65 -3.93
C LEU A 108 -0.36 -17.66 -3.24
N LEU A 109 0.96 -17.84 -3.35
CA LEU A 109 1.95 -16.89 -2.82
C LEU A 109 1.76 -15.50 -3.45
N LEU A 110 1.62 -15.44 -4.78
CA LEU A 110 1.32 -14.20 -5.51
C LEU A 110 -0.05 -13.63 -5.13
N ALA A 111 -1.05 -14.48 -4.93
CA ALA A 111 -2.39 -14.06 -4.52
C ALA A 111 -2.38 -13.41 -3.13
N ILE A 112 -1.59 -13.91 -2.18
CA ILE A 112 -1.42 -13.27 -0.85
C ILE A 112 -0.89 -11.85 -1.00
N ILE A 113 0.17 -11.66 -1.79
CA ILE A 113 0.76 -10.33 -2.01
C ILE A 113 -0.18 -9.40 -2.79
N GLY A 114 -0.86 -9.92 -3.82
CA GLY A 114 -1.87 -9.18 -4.56
C GLY A 114 -3.06 -8.77 -3.66
N GLY A 115 -3.53 -9.68 -2.82
CA GLY A 115 -4.58 -9.41 -1.83
C GLY A 115 -4.14 -8.36 -0.80
N PHE A 116 -2.90 -8.45 -0.32
CA PHE A 116 -2.31 -7.47 0.58
C PHE A 116 -2.20 -6.08 -0.07
N PHE A 117 -1.75 -6.03 -1.32
CA PHE A 117 -1.72 -4.80 -2.10
C PHE A 117 -3.12 -4.19 -2.21
N VAL A 118 -4.13 -4.98 -2.55
CA VAL A 118 -5.53 -4.53 -2.62
C VAL A 118 -6.03 -4.01 -1.27
N LEU A 119 -5.71 -4.68 -0.16
CA LEU A 119 -6.02 -4.22 1.20
C LEU A 119 -5.38 -2.85 1.49
N THR A 120 -4.11 -2.69 1.15
CA THR A 120 -3.37 -1.45 1.41
C THR A 120 -3.64 -0.33 0.41
N SER A 121 -4.22 -0.61 -0.77
CA SER A 121 -4.57 0.41 -1.77
C SER A 121 -5.57 1.45 -1.24
N GLN A 122 -6.27 1.12 -0.14
CA GLN A 122 -7.16 2.03 0.56
C GLN A 122 -6.43 3.05 1.46
N THR A 123 -5.14 2.85 1.75
CA THR A 123 -4.34 3.76 2.59
C THR A 123 -4.01 5.08 1.90
N LEU A 124 -3.76 6.13 2.69
CA LEU A 124 -3.38 7.45 2.18
C LEU A 124 -2.09 7.42 1.34
N TYR A 125 -1.15 6.51 1.65
CA TYR A 125 0.12 6.44 0.94
C TYR A 125 -0.06 6.13 -0.54
N ILE A 126 -0.97 5.22 -0.90
CA ILE A 126 -1.21 4.86 -2.30
C ILE A 126 -2.10 5.91 -2.97
N ARG A 127 -3.15 6.38 -2.30
CA ARG A 127 -4.07 7.40 -2.83
C ARG A 127 -3.37 8.72 -3.15
N LEU A 128 -2.35 9.10 -2.36
CA LEU A 128 -1.56 10.31 -2.56
C LEU A 128 -0.28 10.09 -3.38
N GLY A 129 -0.09 8.90 -3.97
CA GLY A 129 1.07 8.58 -4.81
C GLY A 129 2.41 8.46 -4.07
N GLY A 130 2.39 8.34 -2.74
CA GLY A 130 3.56 8.17 -1.88
C GLY A 130 4.10 6.73 -1.84
N TYR A 131 4.37 6.15 -3.01
CA TYR A 131 4.82 4.76 -3.14
C TYR A 131 6.14 4.46 -2.40
N ASP A 132 7.05 5.44 -2.31
CA ASP A 132 8.32 5.27 -1.58
C ASP A 132 8.09 5.06 -0.08
N LEU A 133 7.13 5.80 0.50
CA LEU A 133 6.79 5.67 1.91
C LEU A 133 6.07 4.34 2.17
N TYR A 134 5.20 3.94 1.24
CA TYR A 134 4.52 2.65 1.26
C TYR A 134 5.51 1.48 1.26
N LEU A 135 6.47 1.47 0.33
CA LEU A 135 7.48 0.43 0.22
C LEU A 135 8.43 0.42 1.42
N ARG A 136 8.69 1.57 2.04
CA ARG A 136 9.49 1.64 3.27
C ARG A 136 8.76 1.03 4.46
N GLU A 137 7.46 1.27 4.59
CA GLU A 137 6.65 0.81 5.72
C GLU A 137 6.37 -0.70 5.64
N PHE A 138 6.04 -1.20 4.45
CA PHE A 138 5.76 -2.62 4.22
C PHE A 138 6.92 -3.38 3.58
N GLY A 139 8.11 -2.77 3.52
CA GLY A 139 9.28 -3.32 2.85
C GLY A 139 9.71 -4.67 3.38
N ALA A 140 9.54 -4.91 4.68
CA ALA A 140 9.83 -6.21 5.28
C ALA A 140 8.97 -7.33 4.67
N LEU A 141 7.66 -7.11 4.45
CA LEU A 141 6.78 -8.10 3.84
C LEU A 141 7.22 -8.41 2.39
N TYR A 142 7.51 -7.38 1.61
CA TYR A 142 7.95 -7.52 0.22
C TYR A 142 9.33 -8.17 0.11
N ALA A 143 10.26 -7.83 0.98
CA ALA A 143 11.57 -8.45 1.05
C ALA A 143 11.46 -9.94 1.40
N MET A 144 10.61 -10.29 2.37
CA MET A 144 10.36 -11.68 2.76
C MET A 144 9.67 -12.46 1.64
N PHE A 145 8.72 -11.84 0.94
CA PHE A 145 8.11 -12.43 -0.26
C PHE A 145 9.15 -12.72 -1.34
N LEU A 146 10.01 -11.74 -1.67
CA LEU A 146 11.03 -11.93 -2.70
C LEU A 146 12.03 -13.02 -2.32
N LEU A 147 12.49 -13.02 -1.06
CA LEU A 147 13.39 -14.04 -0.54
C LEU A 147 12.74 -15.43 -0.61
N GLU A 148 11.47 -15.53 -0.19
CA GLU A 148 10.70 -16.78 -0.26
C GLU A 148 10.51 -17.24 -1.71
N ALA A 149 10.13 -16.35 -2.63
CA ALA A 149 9.95 -16.68 -4.04
C ALA A 149 11.25 -17.21 -4.68
N LEU A 150 12.39 -16.60 -4.33
CA LEU A 150 13.70 -17.05 -4.80
C LEU A 150 14.09 -18.42 -4.21
N LEU A 151 13.92 -18.61 -2.90
CA LEU A 151 14.20 -19.90 -2.24
C LEU A 151 13.29 -21.01 -2.75
N TYR A 152 12.01 -20.69 -2.95
CA TYR A 152 11.03 -21.58 -3.56
C TYR A 152 11.48 -22.02 -4.95
N LEU A 153 11.79 -21.07 -5.83
CA LEU A 153 12.24 -21.36 -7.19
C LEU A 153 13.54 -22.16 -7.18
N ALA A 154 14.53 -21.76 -6.38
CA ALA A 154 15.80 -22.47 -6.25
C ALA A 154 15.60 -23.92 -5.80
N MET A 155 14.79 -24.15 -4.76
CA MET A 155 14.51 -25.49 -4.26
C MET A 155 13.78 -26.36 -5.29
N LYS A 156 12.75 -25.83 -5.96
CA LYS A 156 11.98 -26.59 -6.95
C LYS A 156 12.77 -26.88 -8.21
N ILE A 157 13.57 -25.93 -8.72
CA ILE A 157 14.48 -26.15 -9.85
C ILE A 157 15.51 -27.21 -9.48
N TYR A 158 16.14 -27.09 -8.30
CA TYR A 158 17.14 -28.05 -7.85
C TYR A 158 16.56 -29.46 -7.72
N ALA A 159 15.39 -29.61 -7.09
CA ALA A 159 14.67 -30.87 -7.00
C ALA A 159 14.38 -31.47 -8.39
N THR A 160 13.87 -30.63 -9.30
CA THR A 160 13.51 -31.02 -10.67
C THR A 160 14.74 -31.51 -11.44
N VAL A 161 15.88 -30.81 -11.35
CA VAL A 161 17.14 -31.23 -11.99
C VAL A 161 17.63 -32.58 -11.45
N LEU A 162 17.56 -32.81 -10.14
CA LEU A 162 17.93 -34.10 -9.54
C LEU A 162 17.01 -35.24 -10.01
N LEU A 163 15.71 -34.99 -10.11
CA LEU A 163 14.74 -35.96 -10.63
C LEU A 163 14.99 -36.27 -12.11
N TYR A 164 15.34 -35.27 -12.94
CA TYR A 164 15.74 -35.49 -14.34
C TYR A 164 17.02 -36.33 -14.46
N ARG A 165 17.91 -36.26 -13.46
CA ARG A 165 19.08 -37.13 -13.34
C ARG A 165 18.75 -38.54 -12.83
N ARG A 166 17.47 -38.92 -12.80
CA ARG A 166 16.95 -40.23 -12.35
C ARG A 166 17.20 -40.52 -10.87
N MET A 167 17.40 -39.49 -10.05
CA MET A 167 17.41 -39.67 -8.60
C MET A 167 16.00 -40.03 -8.12
N SER A 168 15.90 -41.01 -7.23
CA SER A 168 14.60 -41.39 -6.65
C SER A 168 14.12 -40.32 -5.66
N TYR A 169 12.79 -40.27 -5.45
CA TYR A 169 12.19 -39.31 -4.52
C TYR A 169 12.70 -39.41 -3.08
N LEU A 170 13.05 -40.62 -2.64
CA LEU A 170 13.62 -40.82 -1.31
C LEU A 170 15.07 -40.33 -1.25
N ALA A 171 15.85 -40.54 -2.31
CA ALA A 171 17.25 -40.14 -2.38
C ALA A 171 17.47 -38.62 -2.51
N LEU A 172 16.42 -37.84 -2.81
CA LEU A 172 16.47 -36.38 -2.83
C LEU A 172 16.89 -35.80 -1.47
N TRP A 173 16.44 -36.41 -0.38
CA TRP A 173 16.77 -35.96 0.98
C TRP A 173 18.26 -36.10 1.32
N ASP A 174 18.91 -37.08 0.70
CA ASP A 174 20.33 -37.36 0.86
C ASP A 174 21.19 -36.54 -0.12
N ALA A 175 20.58 -35.83 -1.06
CA ALA A 175 21.31 -35.02 -2.02
C ALA A 175 22.00 -33.84 -1.33
N PRO A 176 23.27 -33.55 -1.68
CA PRO A 176 24.06 -32.54 -1.00
C PRO A 176 23.42 -31.16 -1.14
N GLY A 177 23.09 -30.54 -0.02
CA GLY A 177 22.50 -29.20 0.01
C GLY A 177 20.97 -29.16 -0.15
N TYR A 178 20.29 -30.26 -0.48
CA TYR A 178 18.83 -30.27 -0.63
C TYR A 178 18.12 -30.00 0.71
N THR A 179 18.43 -30.81 1.72
CA THR A 179 17.84 -30.70 3.07
C THR A 179 18.05 -29.32 3.71
N PRO A 180 19.26 -28.74 3.77
CA PRO A 180 19.42 -27.40 4.34
C PRO A 180 18.69 -26.31 3.52
N LEU A 181 18.64 -26.43 2.20
CA LEU A 181 17.88 -25.50 1.36
C LEU A 181 16.38 -25.59 1.65
N TRP A 182 15.85 -26.81 1.78
CA TRP A 182 14.46 -27.06 2.16
C TRP A 182 14.14 -26.49 3.54
N VAL A 183 14.97 -26.76 4.55
CA VAL A 183 14.77 -26.22 5.92
C VAL A 183 14.78 -24.69 5.90
N THR A 184 15.76 -24.09 5.21
CA THR A 184 15.86 -22.63 5.08
C THR A 184 14.61 -22.05 4.44
N GLN A 185 14.13 -22.64 3.34
CA GLN A 185 12.91 -22.24 2.67
C GLN A 185 11.69 -22.36 3.61
N ARG A 186 11.57 -23.43 4.41
CA ARG A 186 10.46 -23.58 5.37
C ARG A 186 10.49 -22.54 6.48
N VAL A 187 11.66 -22.22 7.01
CA VAL A 187 11.80 -21.16 8.03
C VAL A 187 11.39 -19.81 7.44
N VAL A 188 11.89 -19.45 6.26
CA VAL A 188 11.54 -18.19 5.59
C VAL A 188 10.05 -18.13 5.25
N LEU A 189 9.46 -19.23 4.79
CA LEU A 189 8.03 -19.32 4.50
C LEU A 189 7.16 -19.06 5.74
N VAL A 190 7.52 -19.64 6.89
CA VAL A 190 6.81 -19.40 8.16
C VAL A 190 6.93 -17.93 8.58
N LEU A 191 8.14 -17.36 8.47
CA LEU A 191 8.36 -15.95 8.76
C LEU A 191 7.59 -15.03 7.79
N PHE A 192 7.46 -15.42 6.52
CA PHE A 192 6.64 -14.72 5.54
C PHE A 192 5.16 -14.75 5.93
N TRP A 193 4.61 -15.90 6.34
CA TRP A 193 3.22 -15.97 6.82
C TRP A 193 2.99 -15.09 8.04
N ALA A 194 3.92 -15.12 9.01
CA ALA A 194 3.86 -14.27 10.19
C ALA A 194 3.90 -12.78 9.80
N ALA A 195 4.80 -12.40 8.89
CA ALA A 195 4.88 -11.04 8.38
C ALA A 195 3.60 -10.62 7.63
N ALA A 196 3.02 -11.50 6.81
CA ALA A 196 1.79 -11.22 6.08
C ALA A 196 0.60 -10.96 7.03
N ILE A 197 0.43 -11.80 8.06
CA ILE A 197 -0.62 -11.62 9.07
C ILE A 197 -0.38 -10.36 9.89
N TYR A 198 0.86 -10.14 10.36
CA TYR A 198 1.23 -8.95 11.12
C TYR A 198 0.98 -7.67 10.32
N SER A 199 1.45 -7.63 9.07
CA SER A 199 1.23 -6.49 8.19
C SER A 199 -0.26 -6.27 7.92
N ALA A 200 -1.04 -7.33 7.65
CA ALA A 200 -2.48 -7.21 7.43
C ALA A 200 -3.23 -6.64 8.64
N LEU A 201 -2.83 -7.01 9.86
CA LEU A 201 -3.34 -6.43 11.10
C LEU A 201 -2.90 -4.97 11.27
N ALA A 202 -1.64 -4.68 10.95
CA ALA A 202 -1.07 -3.34 11.09
C ALA A 202 -1.80 -2.31 10.23
N VAL A 203 -2.35 -2.70 9.07
CA VAL A 203 -3.10 -1.80 8.16
C VAL A 203 -4.26 -1.07 8.85
N PHE A 204 -4.84 -1.61 9.93
CA PHE A 204 -5.90 -0.93 10.68
C PHE A 204 -5.40 0.16 11.64
N ASN A 205 -4.09 0.41 11.70
CA ASN A 205 -3.54 1.49 12.51
C ASN A 205 -3.95 2.85 11.95
N VAL A 206 -4.49 3.71 12.82
CA VAL A 206 -4.95 5.07 12.51
C VAL A 206 -3.89 5.89 11.77
N ARG A 207 -2.60 5.63 12.01
CA ARG A 207 -1.47 6.31 11.35
C ARG A 207 -1.48 6.27 9.82
N TYR A 208 -2.18 5.31 9.22
CA TYR A 208 -2.27 5.15 7.77
C TYR A 208 -3.45 5.91 7.12
N PHE A 209 -4.30 6.51 7.96
CA PHE A 209 -5.51 7.24 7.58
C PHE A 209 -5.55 8.68 8.08
N ASP A 210 -4.57 9.07 8.90
CA ASP A 210 -4.40 10.44 9.36
C ASP A 210 -3.45 11.20 8.42
N PRO A 211 -3.92 12.21 7.68
CA PRO A 211 -3.07 13.04 6.83
C PRO A 211 -2.11 13.92 7.63
N ASP A 212 -2.42 14.24 8.89
CA ASP A 212 -1.60 15.13 9.71
C ASP A 212 -0.33 14.47 10.24
N LEU A 213 -0.26 13.13 10.25
CA LEU A 213 0.92 12.39 10.71
C LEU A 213 2.09 12.41 9.70
N PRO A 214 1.91 12.10 8.40
CA PRO A 214 2.97 12.19 7.40
C PRO A 214 3.24 13.64 6.93
N PHE A 215 2.21 14.50 6.82
CA PHE A 215 2.38 15.89 6.34
C PHE A 215 2.59 16.92 7.46
N GLY A 216 2.13 16.65 8.67
CA GLY A 216 2.29 17.56 9.81
C GLY A 216 3.70 17.57 10.38
N GLN A 217 4.50 16.51 10.23
CA GLN A 217 5.91 16.53 10.67
C GLN A 217 6.78 17.54 9.89
N PRO A 218 6.80 17.55 8.54
CA PRO A 218 7.55 18.55 7.79
C PRO A 218 6.99 19.97 7.96
N GLN A 219 5.66 20.14 8.10
CA GLN A 219 5.07 21.45 8.40
C GLN A 219 5.42 21.95 9.82
N LYS A 220 5.35 21.10 10.85
CA LYS A 220 5.81 21.43 12.22
C LYS A 220 7.31 21.73 12.26
N ALA A 221 8.12 21.02 11.48
CA ALA A 221 9.55 21.28 11.35
C ALA A 221 9.85 22.63 10.66
N ARG A 222 9.08 22.99 9.61
CA ARG A 222 9.16 24.29 8.95
C ARG A 222 8.70 25.42 9.87
N ALA A 223 7.59 25.26 10.58
CA ALA A 223 7.08 26.22 11.55
C ALA A 223 8.08 26.44 12.71
N ARG A 224 8.72 25.37 13.24
CA ARG A 224 9.80 25.50 14.21
C ARG A 224 11.00 26.27 13.67
N ARG A 225 11.42 26.00 12.42
CA ARG A 225 12.54 26.72 11.79
C ARG A 225 12.22 28.19 11.55
N GLN A 226 10.98 28.51 11.18
CA GLN A 226 10.52 29.90 11.02
C GLN A 226 10.43 30.62 12.36
N GLY A 227 9.87 29.99 13.40
CA GLY A 227 9.82 30.54 14.75
C GLY A 227 11.19 30.79 15.36
N LEU A 228 12.16 29.88 15.14
CA LEU A 228 13.55 30.06 15.57
C LEU A 228 14.25 31.22 14.82
N ARG A 229 13.95 31.42 13.54
CA ARG A 229 14.47 32.57 12.76
C ARG A 229 13.88 33.90 13.21
N GLN A 230 12.60 33.95 13.54
CA GLN A 230 11.95 35.16 14.06
C GLN A 230 12.45 35.51 15.47
N ALA A 231 12.66 34.51 16.33
CA ALA A 231 13.27 34.71 17.65
C ALA A 231 14.72 35.21 17.56
N ALA A 232 15.50 34.72 16.58
CA ALA A 232 16.86 35.21 16.33
C ALA A 232 16.91 36.62 15.72
N GLY A 233 15.89 37.02 14.95
CA GLY A 233 15.79 38.36 14.37
C GLY A 233 15.35 39.45 15.35
N ASN A 234 14.53 39.11 16.35
CA ASN A 234 14.04 40.06 17.37
C ASN A 234 15.00 40.26 18.56
N GLY A 235 16.13 39.55 18.61
CA GLY A 235 17.12 39.67 19.69
C GLY A 235 18.23 40.71 19.47
N ASN A 236 18.19 41.48 18.37
CA ASN A 236 19.21 42.46 17.99
C ASN A 236 18.69 43.92 17.96
N GLY A 237 17.62 44.21 18.70
CA GLY A 237 17.08 45.58 18.87
C GLY A 237 17.51 46.20 20.18
#